data_AF-V9IEU1-F1
#
_entry.id   AF-V9IEU1-F1
#
_cell.length_a   1.000
_cell.length_b   1.000
_cell.length_c   1.000
_cell.angle_alpha   90.00
_cell.angle_beta   90.00
_cell.angle_gamma   90.00
#
_symmetry.space_group_name_H-M   'P 1'
#
loop_
_entity.id
_entity.type
_entity.pdbx_description
1 polymer ?
#
loop_
_entity_poly.entity_id
_entity_poly.type
_entity_poly.pdbx_seq_one_letter_code
_entity_poly.pdbx_strand_id
1 'polypeptide(L)'
;MWIQLDPQTRKEYGQELFQKEMLALEKYTQEIDVDITPVIRALIDGVIKTFPMRRYTPVSRKERIQALCSDYLPKPIYDILYIN
;
A
#
# COMPACT_ATOMS: atom_id res chain seq x y z
N MET A 1 -11.26 -10.22 18.29
CA MET A 1 -10.48 -8.97 18.45
C MET A 1 -11.20 -7.91 19.28
N TRP A 2 -12.45 -7.52 19.00
CA TRP A 2 -13.15 -6.48 19.78
C TRP A 2 -13.18 -6.73 21.30
N ILE A 3 -13.45 -7.97 21.71
CA ILE A 3 -13.55 -8.41 23.12
C ILE A 3 -12.17 -8.51 23.81
N GLN A 4 -11.07 -8.28 23.09
CA GLN A 4 -9.71 -8.31 23.63
C GLN A 4 -9.08 -6.91 23.79
N LEU A 5 -9.74 -5.85 23.27
CA LEU A 5 -9.26 -4.46 23.40
C LEU A 5 -9.42 -3.93 24.83
N ASP A 6 -8.59 -2.98 25.24
CA ASP A 6 -8.72 -2.32 26.54
C ASP A 6 -10.12 -1.66 26.66
N PRO A 7 -10.87 -1.87 27.77
CA PRO A 7 -12.17 -1.23 27.99
C PRO A 7 -12.15 0.29 27.85
N GLN A 8 -11.01 0.96 28.10
CA GLN A 8 -10.88 2.40 27.87
C GLN A 8 -10.93 2.74 26.37
N THR A 9 -10.17 2.00 25.55
CA THR A 9 -10.16 2.17 24.08
C THR A 9 -11.51 1.85 23.46
N ARG A 10 -12.27 0.90 24.00
CA ARG A 10 -13.64 0.57 23.50
C ARG A 10 -14.67 1.66 23.81
N LYS A 11 -14.42 2.50 24.81
CA LYS A 11 -15.31 3.61 25.16
C LYS A 11 -15.06 4.82 24.28
N GLU A 12 -13.79 5.06 23.91
CA GLU A 12 -13.39 6.14 23.00
C GLU A 12 -13.66 5.81 21.52
N TYR A 13 -13.22 4.62 21.09
CA TYR A 13 -13.46 4.12 19.74
C TYR A 13 -14.77 3.35 19.79
N GLY A 14 -15.82 3.84 19.13
CA GLY A 14 -17.10 3.12 19.07
C GLY A 14 -16.98 1.78 18.34
N GLN A 15 -17.84 0.82 18.67
CA GLN A 15 -17.85 -0.50 18.05
C GLN A 15 -18.09 -0.44 16.53
N GLU A 16 -18.92 0.50 16.07
CA GLU A 16 -19.23 0.68 14.65
C GLU A 16 -18.00 1.13 13.84
N LEU A 17 -17.19 2.03 14.40
CA LEU A 17 -15.95 2.48 13.77
C LEU A 17 -14.96 1.32 13.65
N PHE A 18 -14.79 0.54 14.72
CA PHE A 18 -13.92 -0.64 14.71
C PHE A 18 -14.36 -1.67 13.67
N GLN A 19 -15.65 -1.96 13.58
CA GLN A 19 -16.18 -2.89 12.57
C GLN A 19 -15.96 -2.39 11.15
N LYS A 20 -16.14 -1.09 10.91
CA LYS A 20 -15.89 -0.47 9.60
C LYS A 20 -14.41 -0.58 9.20
N GLU A 21 -13.49 -0.27 10.10
CA GLU A 21 -12.05 -0.38 9.83
C GLU A 21 -11.63 -1.85 9.64
N MET A 22 -12.22 -2.78 10.38
CA MET A 22 -11.96 -4.22 10.19
C MET A 22 -12.42 -4.72 8.82
N LEU A 23 -13.60 -4.30 8.35
CA LEU A 23 -14.08 -4.62 7.00
C LEU A 23 -13.21 -3.98 5.91
N ALA A 24 -12.66 -2.79 6.16
CA ALA A 24 -11.71 -2.16 5.24
C ALA A 24 -10.38 -2.92 5.18
N LEU A 25 -9.91 -3.44 6.32
CA LEU A 25 -8.71 -4.27 6.45
C LEU A 25 -8.85 -5.63 5.75
N GLU A 26 -10.05 -6.21 5.77
CA GLU A 26 -10.31 -7.51 5.16
C GLU A 26 -9.90 -7.57 3.69
N LYS A 27 -10.10 -6.46 2.95
CA LYS A 27 -9.69 -6.31 1.54
C LYS A 27 -8.20 -6.54 1.31
N TYR A 28 -7.36 -6.31 2.31
CA TYR A 28 -5.90 -6.46 2.22
C TYR A 28 -5.38 -7.77 2.81
N THR A 29 -6.22 -8.50 3.55
CA THR A 29 -5.85 -9.76 4.23
C THR A 29 -6.37 -11.01 3.53
N GLN A 30 -7.29 -10.90 2.57
CA GLN A 30 -7.86 -12.06 1.88
C GLN A 30 -6.91 -12.72 0.88
N GLU A 31 -5.89 -12.02 0.39
CA GLU A 31 -4.89 -12.61 -0.51
C GLU A 31 -3.82 -13.33 0.32
N ILE A 32 -4.00 -14.63 0.51
CA ILE A 32 -3.03 -15.50 1.22
C ILE A 32 -1.79 -15.78 0.33
N ASP A 33 -1.86 -15.47 -0.97
CA ASP A 33 -0.84 -15.78 -1.98
C ASP A 33 -0.24 -14.51 -2.61
N VAL A 34 -0.07 -13.45 -1.81
CA VAL A 34 0.60 -12.22 -2.29
C VAL A 34 2.08 -12.51 -2.51
N ASP A 35 2.54 -12.36 -3.75
CA ASP A 35 3.95 -12.47 -4.10
C ASP A 35 4.78 -11.40 -3.35
N ILE A 36 5.57 -11.83 -2.37
CA ILE A 36 6.42 -10.97 -1.53
C ILE A 36 7.73 -10.59 -2.25
N THR A 37 8.02 -11.22 -3.40
CA THR A 37 9.24 -10.98 -4.18
C THR A 37 9.54 -9.49 -4.45
N PRO A 38 8.57 -8.62 -4.78
CA PRO A 38 8.82 -7.19 -5.00
C PRO A 38 9.33 -6.47 -3.75
N VAL A 39 8.85 -6.85 -2.56
CA VAL A 39 9.27 -6.28 -1.28
C VAL A 39 10.70 -6.70 -0.97
N ILE A 40 11.02 -7.99 -1.14
CA ILE A 40 12.37 -8.51 -0.90
C ILE A 40 13.36 -7.84 -1.86
N ARG A 41 13.01 -7.71 -3.16
CA ARG A 41 13.85 -7.02 -4.13
C ARG A 41 14.06 -5.55 -3.78
N ALA A 42 13.03 -4.84 -3.33
CA ALA A 42 13.15 -3.45 -2.89
C ALA A 42 14.11 -3.31 -1.68
N LEU A 43 14.05 -4.26 -0.75
CA LEU A 43 14.97 -4.31 0.40
C LEU A 43 16.41 -4.58 -0.04
N ILE A 44 16.62 -5.58 -0.89
CA ILE A 44 17.94 -5.92 -1.44
C ILE A 44 18.53 -4.73 -2.19
N ASP A 45 17.73 -4.08 -3.03
CA ASP A 45 18.12 -2.88 -3.77
C ASP A 45 18.55 -1.74 -2.84
N GLY A 46 17.87 -1.58 -1.70
CA GLY A 46 18.20 -0.59 -0.67
C GLY A 46 19.57 -0.81 -0.02
N VAL A 47 19.98 -2.07 0.11
CA VAL A 47 21.24 -2.46 0.78
C VAL A 47 22.41 -2.55 -0.19
N ILE A 48 22.19 -3.07 -1.40
CA ILE A 48 23.28 -3.42 -2.34
C ILE A 48 23.60 -2.30 -3.34
N LYS A 49 22.66 -1.40 -3.66
CA LYS A 49 22.90 -0.38 -4.70
C LYS A 49 24.00 0.61 -4.28
N THR A 50 24.97 0.79 -5.18
CA THR A 50 26.04 1.80 -5.05
C THR A 50 25.48 3.22 -4.94
N PHE A 51 24.36 3.50 -5.60
CA PHE A 51 23.63 4.77 -5.52
C PHE A 51 22.20 4.52 -5.00
N PRO A 52 21.99 4.59 -3.68
CA PRO A 52 20.70 4.30 -3.10
C PRO A 52 19.67 5.39 -3.42
N MET A 53 18.43 4.98 -3.62
CA MET A 53 17.29 5.87 -3.85
C MET A 53 16.69 6.32 -2.52
N ARG A 54 16.14 7.54 -2.48
CA ARG A 54 15.47 8.08 -1.29
C ARG A 54 14.19 7.31 -0.93
N ARG A 55 13.53 6.69 -1.91
CA ARG A 55 12.31 5.90 -1.74
C ARG A 55 12.36 4.65 -2.61
N TYR A 56 12.05 3.51 -2.02
CA TYR A 56 11.87 2.23 -2.70
C TYR A 56 10.41 1.83 -2.60
N THR A 57 9.77 1.64 -3.74
CA THR A 57 8.38 1.20 -3.84
C THR A 57 8.38 -0.27 -4.32
N PRO A 58 7.77 -1.20 -3.57
CA PRO A 58 7.71 -2.61 -3.94
C PRO A 58 6.65 -2.85 -5.03
N VAL A 59 6.75 -2.11 -6.11
CA VAL A 59 5.82 -2.12 -7.24
C VAL A 59 6.55 -2.66 -8.47
N SER A 60 5.79 -3.21 -9.41
CA SER A 60 6.30 -3.62 -10.71
C SER A 60 6.95 -2.44 -11.44
N ARG A 61 7.89 -2.72 -12.36
CA ARG A 61 8.51 -1.68 -13.18
C ARG A 61 7.47 -0.86 -13.97
N LYS A 62 6.37 -1.49 -14.39
CA LYS A 62 5.25 -0.83 -15.09
C LYS A 62 4.53 0.15 -14.18
N GLU A 63 4.13 -0.31 -12.99
CA GLU A 63 3.47 0.49 -11.96
C GLU A 63 4.37 1.64 -11.48
N ARG A 64 5.69 1.43 -11.43
CA ARG A 64 6.65 2.47 -11.11
C ARG A 64 6.67 3.59 -12.16
N ILE A 65 6.65 3.24 -13.44
CA ILE A 65 6.56 4.22 -14.53
C ILE A 65 5.21 4.93 -14.49
N GLN A 66 4.13 4.18 -14.25
CA GLN A 66 2.79 4.73 -14.09
C GLN A 66 2.72 5.72 -12.92
N ALA A 67 3.29 5.41 -11.76
CA ALA A 67 3.38 6.33 -10.63
C ALA A 67 4.19 7.59 -10.97
N LEU A 68 5.32 7.44 -11.67
CA LEU A 68 6.11 8.58 -12.15
C LEU A 68 5.28 9.44 -13.12
N CYS A 69 4.56 8.82 -14.04
CA CYS A 69 3.66 9.52 -14.95
C CYS A 69 2.57 10.26 -14.17
N SER A 70 1.96 9.64 -13.17
CA SER A 70 0.94 10.28 -12.32
C SER A 70 1.48 11.48 -11.54
N ASP A 71 2.72 11.42 -11.07
CA ASP A 71 3.31 12.48 -10.25
C ASP A 71 3.73 13.71 -11.06
N TYR A 72 4.17 13.51 -12.32
CA TYR A 72 4.76 14.57 -13.14
C TYR A 72 3.91 15.00 -14.34
N LEU A 73 2.96 14.19 -14.80
CA LEU A 73 2.06 14.58 -15.90
C LEU A 73 0.77 15.23 -15.38
N PRO A 74 0.22 16.20 -16.13
CA PRO A 74 -1.15 16.66 -15.90
C PRO A 74 -2.15 15.51 -15.98
N LYS A 75 -3.12 15.50 -15.06
CA LYS A 75 -4.17 14.47 -14.95
C LYS A 75 -4.81 14.09 -16.30
N PRO A 76 -5.19 15.03 -17.19
CA PRO A 76 -5.81 14.68 -18.46
C PRO A 76 -4.94 13.78 -19.36
N ILE A 77 -3.61 13.97 -19.33
CA ILE A 77 -2.69 13.16 -20.15
C ILE A 77 -2.48 11.79 -19.52
N TYR A 78 -2.38 11.73 -18.20
CA TYR A 78 -2.30 10.48 -17.46
C TYR A 78 -3.54 9.60 -17.70
N ASP A 79 -4.74 10.20 -17.65
CA ASP A 79 -6.00 9.49 -17.83
C ASP A 79 -6.13 8.89 -19.24
N ILE A 80 -5.67 9.60 -20.29
CA ILE A 80 -5.65 9.07 -21.66
C ILE A 80 -4.73 7.84 -21.78
N LEU A 81 -3.61 7.81 -21.05
CA LEU A 81 -2.59 6.76 -21.17
C LEU A 81 -2.89 5.51 -20.36
N TYR A 82 -3.60 5.64 -19.24
CA TYR A 82 -3.72 4.56 -18.24
C TYR A 82 -5.14 4.24 -17.79
N ILE A 83 -6.15 5.06 -18.11
CA ILE A 83 -7.54 4.84 -17.70
C ILE A 83 -8.45 4.41 -18.87
N ASN A 84 -8.12 4.81 -20.10
CA ASN A 84 -8.79 4.37 -21.34
C ASN A 84 -8.36 2.96 -21.74
#